data_AF-K2BU61-F1
#
_entry.id   AF-K2BU61-F1
#
_cell.length_a   1.000
_cell.length_b   1.000
_cell.length_c   1.000
_cell.angle_alpha   90.00
_cell.angle_beta   90.00
_cell.angle_gamma   90.00
#
_symmetry.space_group_name_H-M   'P 1'
#
loop_
_entity.id
_entity.type
_entity.pdbx_description
1 polymer ?
#
loop_
_entity_poly.entity_id
_entity_poly.type
_entity_poly.pdbx_seq_one_letter_code
_entity_poly.pdbx_strand_id
1 'polypeptide(L)' 'MWVSNKWPRVLNYSVNVKGAKSGNKVANAVRHYKQLQERVSFEGQTKWLENALERVLLKLRKYSININKI' A
#
# COMPACT_ATOMS: atom_id res chain seq x y z
N MET A 1 4.73 4.58 52.47
CA MET A 1 5.45 4.59 51.18
C MET A 1 4.44 4.28 50.08
N TRP A 2 4.22 5.21 49.15
CA TRP A 2 3.21 5.13 48.11
C TRP A 2 3.69 4.22 46.98
N VAL A 3 2.86 3.23 46.62
CA VAL A 3 3.14 2.32 45.50
C VAL A 3 2.99 3.10 44.20
N SER A 4 4.12 3.38 43.55
CA SER A 4 4.19 4.01 42.24
C SER A 4 3.34 3.25 41.23
N ASN A 5 2.52 3.99 40.49
CA ASN A 5 1.53 3.51 39.52
C ASN A 5 2.14 2.52 38.49
N LYS A 6 1.69 1.25 38.48
CA LYS A 6 2.25 0.14 37.66
C LYS A 6 1.78 0.09 36.20
N TRP A 7 1.06 1.09 35.72
CA TRP A 7 0.48 1.08 34.37
C TRP A 7 1.32 1.90 33.39
N PRO A 8 1.80 1.32 32.27
CA PRO A 8 2.50 2.07 31.24
C PRO A 8 1.52 3.07 30.60
N ARG A 9 1.79 4.38 30.73
CA ARG A 9 0.95 5.45 30.16
C ARG A 9 1.06 5.59 28.63
N VAL A 10 1.93 4.81 27.99
CA VAL A 10 2.27 4.97 26.56
C VAL A 10 2.24 3.60 25.89
N LEU A 11 1.48 3.49 24.80
CA LEU A 11 1.50 2.35 23.89
C LEU A 11 2.91 2.18 23.30
N ASN A 12 3.56 1.04 23.59
CA ASN A 12 4.94 0.74 23.19
C ASN A 12 5.11 0.34 21.70
N TYR A 13 4.16 0.65 20.83
CA TYR A 13 4.32 0.53 19.38
C TYR A 13 3.23 1.28 18.63
N SER A 14 3.52 2.52 18.29
CA SER A 14 3.07 3.13 17.05
C SER A 14 4.10 4.20 16.73
N VAL A 15 5.29 3.77 16.32
CA VAL A 15 6.23 4.62 15.58
C VAL A 15 5.53 4.98 14.27
N ASN A 16 4.71 6.03 14.30
CA ASN A 16 4.39 6.81 13.12
C ASN A 16 5.75 7.27 12.59
N VAL A 17 6.29 6.55 11.61
CA VAL A 17 7.57 6.89 10.98
C VAL A 17 7.45 8.33 10.51
N LYS A 18 8.26 9.22 11.09
CA LYS A 18 8.27 10.64 10.74
C LYS A 18 8.81 10.74 9.31
N GLY A 19 7.90 10.80 8.34
CA GLY A 19 8.20 10.92 6.91
C GLY A 19 6.95 11.25 6.12
N ALA A 20 7.11 11.79 4.91
CA ALA A 20 5.98 12.14 4.08
C ALA A 20 5.20 10.86 3.69
N LYS A 21 4.03 10.66 4.29
CA LYS A 21 3.12 9.53 3.99
C LYS A 21 2.68 9.48 2.52
N SER A 22 2.96 10.54 1.74
CA SER A 22 2.69 10.66 0.31
C SER A 22 3.65 9.86 -0.57
N GLY A 23 4.95 9.75 -0.23
CA GLY A 23 5.96 9.10 -1.08
C GLY A 23 5.69 7.62 -1.34
N ASN A 24 5.19 6.91 -0.32
CA ASN A 24 4.88 5.49 -0.44
C ASN A 24 3.61 5.19 -1.26
N LYS A 25 2.76 6.18 -1.58
CA LYS A 25 1.52 5.95 -2.34
C LYS A 25 1.82 5.49 -3.76
N VAL A 26 2.82 6.11 -4.39
CA VAL A 26 3.28 5.77 -5.75
C VAL A 26 3.92 4.39 -5.76
N ALA A 27 4.87 4.13 -4.85
CA ALA A 27 5.53 2.84 -4.72
C ALA A 27 4.54 1.69 -4.46
N ASN A 28 3.54 1.93 -3.60
CA ASN A 28 2.49 0.95 -3.31
C ASN A 28 1.59 0.69 -4.52
N ALA A 29 1.25 1.71 -5.32
CA ALA A 29 0.46 1.54 -6.53
C ALA A 29 1.21 0.70 -7.58
N VAL A 30 2.51 0.97 -7.76
CA VAL A 30 3.39 0.18 -8.63
C VAL A 30 3.52 -1.26 -8.16
N ARG A 31 3.78 -1.48 -6.86
CA ARG A 31 3.87 -2.83 -6.28
C ARG A 31 2.57 -3.61 -6.46
N HIS A 32 1.42 -2.96 -6.24
CA HIS A 32 0.12 -3.61 -6.41
C HIS A 32 -0.14 -3.97 -7.88
N TYR A 33 0.25 -3.13 -8.83
CA TYR A 33 0.16 -3.44 -10.25
C TYR A 33 0.96 -4.71 -10.62
N LYS A 34 2.20 -4.83 -10.15
CA LYS A 34 3.05 -6.02 -10.39
C LYS A 34 2.44 -7.30 -9.81
N GLN A 35 1.94 -7.23 -8.58
CA GLN A 35 1.24 -8.36 -7.94
C GLN A 35 -0.01 -8.79 -8.72
N LEU A 36 -0.75 -7.84 -9.30
CA LEU A 36 -1.90 -8.17 -10.15
C LEU A 36 -1.46 -8.83 -11.46
N GLN A 37 -0.36 -8.38 -12.07
CA GLN A 37 0.20 -9.03 -13.27
C GLN A 37 0.61 -10.48 -12.98
N GLU A 38 1.33 -10.72 -11.89
CA GLU A 38 1.72 -12.07 -11.45
C GLU A 38 0.49 -12.98 -11.26
N ARG A 39 -0.58 -12.45 -10.64
CA ARG A 39 -1.83 -13.19 -10.45
C ARG A 39 -2.57 -13.45 -11.75
N VAL A 40 -2.60 -12.49 -12.68
CA VAL A 40 -3.19 -12.71 -14.01
C VAL A 40 -2.46 -13.81 -14.77
N SER A 41 -1.14 -13.90 -14.63
CA SER A 41 -0.35 -15.00 -15.22
C SER A 41 -0.62 -16.36 -14.57
N PHE A 42 -1.01 -16.40 -13.28
CA PHE A 42 -1.29 -17.63 -12.56
C PHE A 42 -2.75 -18.10 -12.67
N GLU A 43 -3.70 -17.21 -12.40
CA GLU A 43 -5.15 -17.49 -12.34
C GLU A 43 -5.85 -17.32 -13.70
N GLY A 44 -5.24 -16.58 -14.63
CA GLY A 44 -5.89 -16.10 -15.86
C GLY A 44 -6.70 -14.82 -15.64
N GLN A 45 -7.47 -14.42 -16.66
CA GLN A 45 -8.33 -13.24 -16.59
C GLN A 45 -9.63 -13.56 -15.84
N THR A 46 -9.75 -13.01 -14.64
CA THR A 46 -10.97 -13.07 -13.84
C THR A 46 -11.58 -11.67 -13.68
N LYS A 47 -12.91 -11.60 -13.54
CA LYS A 47 -13.62 -10.31 -13.41
C LYS A 47 -13.11 -9.45 -12.25
N TRP A 48 -12.67 -10.06 -11.14
CA TRP A 48 -12.16 -9.29 -10.01
C TRP A 48 -10.77 -8.71 -10.30
N LEU A 49 -9.91 -9.43 -11.04
CA LEU A 49 -8.60 -8.94 -11.48
C LEU A 49 -8.74 -7.79 -12.48
N GLU A 50 -9.68 -7.88 -13.41
CA GLU A 50 -9.99 -6.79 -14.36
C GLU A 50 -10.39 -5.51 -13.62
N ASN A 51 -11.36 -5.63 -12.69
CA ASN A 51 -11.80 -4.52 -11.86
C ASN A 51 -10.66 -3.97 -10.98
N ALA A 52 -9.81 -4.84 -10.43
CA ALA A 52 -8.66 -4.43 -9.62
C ALA A 52 -7.60 -3.69 -10.45
N LEU A 53 -7.30 -4.18 -11.66
CA LEU A 53 -6.39 -3.55 -12.61
C LEU A 53 -6.91 -2.18 -13.01
N GLU A 54 -8.19 -2.04 -13.37
CA GLU A 54 -8.79 -0.75 -13.71
C GLU A 54 -8.62 0.29 -12.59
N ARG A 55 -8.88 -0.11 -11.34
CA ARG A 55 -8.69 0.75 -10.16
C ARG A 55 -7.23 1.17 -9.97
N VAL A 56 -6.27 0.28 -10.25
CA VAL A 56 -4.84 0.59 -10.14
C VAL A 56 -4.38 1.48 -11.28
N LEU A 57 -4.85 1.25 -12.51
CA LEU A 57 -4.57 2.09 -13.67
C LEU A 57 -5.06 3.53 -13.45
N LEU A 58 -6.25 3.71 -12.86
CA LEU A 58 -6.74 5.04 -12.46
C LEU A 58 -5.80 5.73 -11.45
N LYS A 59 -5.24 4.99 -10.49
CA LYS A 59 -4.26 5.53 -9.53
C LYS A 59 -2.95 5.91 -10.21
N LEU A 60 -2.43 5.05 -11.09
CA LEU A 60 -1.21 5.32 -11.85
C LEU A 60 -1.39 6.56 -12.74
N ARG A 61 -2.54 6.71 -13.40
CA ARG A 61 -2.90 7.91 -14.18
C ARG A 61 -2.98 9.15 -13.29
N LYS A 62 -3.61 9.06 -12.12
CA LYS A 62 -3.65 10.17 -11.13
C LYS A 62 -2.24 10.62 -10.72
N TYR A 63 -1.28 9.70 -10.67
CA TYR A 63 0.11 9.99 -10.33
C TYR A 63 0.99 10.30 -11.55
N SER A 64 0.41 10.38 -12.75
CA SER A 64 1.13 10.61 -14.02
C SER A 64 2.27 9.62 -14.27
N ILE A 65 2.08 8.36 -13.86
CA ILE A 65 3.07 7.29 -14.03
C ILE A 65 2.83 6.61 -15.38
N ASN A 66 3.88 6.49 -16.19
CA ASN A 66 3.83 5.77 -17.45
C ASN A 66 3.99 4.26 -17.20
N ILE A 67 2.95 3.49 -17.55
CA ILE A 67 2.88 2.04 -17.35
C ILE A 67 3.97 1.29 -18.14
N ASN A 68 4.36 1.80 -19.32
CA ASN A 68 5.39 1.18 -20.16
C ASN A 68 6.80 1.26 -19.55
N LYS A 69 6.97 2.01 -18.45
CA LYS A 69 8.23 2.19 -17.73
C LYS A 69 8.22 1.52 -16.34
N ILE A 70 7.20 0.72 -16.03
CA ILE A 70 7.01 0.03 -14.72
C ILE A 70 7.60 -1.38 -14.74
#